data_AF-A0A8B8Y9B9-F1
#
_entry.id   AF-A0A8B8Y9B9-F1
#
_cell.length_a   1.000
_cell.length_b   1.000
_cell.length_c   1.000
_cell.angle_alpha   90.00
_cell.angle_beta   90.00
_cell.angle_gamma   90.00
#
_symmetry.space_group_name_H-M   'P 1'
#
loop_
_entity.id
_entity.type
_entity.pdbx_description
1 polymer ?
#
loop_
_entity_poly.entity_id
_entity_poly.type
_entity_poly.pdbx_seq_one_letter_code
_entity_poly.pdbx_strand_id
1 'polypeptide(L)'
;MAPSCNDMILKPHFHKNWQRCVATWFNQLARKIRRKPSAPKKGDSSVAKLKLAIQLTGPVMPIRNIYKKEKARVITEEKNFKAFASLHMACANAWLFGIWAKRAKEAAEQDVERKK
;
A
#
# COMPACT_ATOMS: atom_id res chain seq x y z
N MET A 1 10.92 -18.38 -32.99
CA MET A 1 9.61 -18.56 -33.66
C MET A 1 9.06 -17.18 -33.96
N ALA A 2 8.75 -16.90 -35.22
CA ALA A 2 8.00 -15.70 -35.55
C ALA A 2 6.55 -15.88 -35.05
N PRO A 3 5.93 -14.85 -34.42
CA PRO A 3 4.53 -14.91 -34.04
C PRO A 3 3.65 -15.10 -35.29
N SER A 4 2.58 -15.89 -35.18
CA SER A 4 1.62 -16.06 -36.27
C SER A 4 0.59 -14.93 -36.22
N CYS A 5 0.21 -14.42 -37.38
CA CYS A 5 -0.84 -13.41 -37.63
C CYS A 5 -1.15 -12.45 -36.46
N ASN A 6 -2.06 -12.84 -35.55
CA ASN A 6 -2.61 -12.01 -34.48
C ASN A 6 -2.29 -12.54 -33.07
N ASP A 7 -1.12 -13.15 -32.90
CA ASP A 7 -0.65 -13.58 -31.59
C ASP A 7 -0.08 -12.41 -30.77
N MET A 8 -0.34 -12.42 -29.47
CA MET A 8 0.18 -11.40 -28.55
C MET A 8 1.70 -11.45 -28.49
N ILE A 9 2.33 -10.28 -28.71
CA ILE A 9 3.79 -10.15 -28.58
C ILE A 9 4.16 -10.15 -27.09
N LEU A 10 4.60 -11.32 -26.61
CA LEU A 10 5.07 -11.50 -25.24
C LEU A 10 6.51 -11.00 -25.07
N LYS A 11 6.82 -10.42 -23.90
CA LYS A 11 8.20 -10.16 -23.44
C LYS A 11 8.58 -11.12 -22.30
N PRO A 12 8.85 -12.41 -22.59
CA PRO A 12 9.18 -13.38 -21.55
C PRO A 12 10.57 -13.08 -20.96
N HIS A 13 10.65 -12.89 -19.65
CA HIS A 13 11.91 -12.59 -18.96
C HIS A 13 12.79 -13.84 -18.71
N PHE A 14 12.97 -14.69 -19.73
CA PHE A 14 13.81 -15.89 -19.72
C PHE A 14 15.15 -15.70 -20.47
N HIS A 15 15.64 -14.46 -20.56
CA HIS A 15 16.83 -14.10 -21.35
C HIS A 15 18.18 -14.31 -20.62
N LYS A 16 18.16 -14.63 -19.32
CA LYS A 16 19.35 -14.99 -18.52
C LYS A 16 19.43 -16.51 -18.35
N ASN A 17 20.52 -17.01 -17.78
CA ASN A 17 20.65 -18.43 -17.42
C ASN A 17 19.74 -18.82 -16.25
N TRP A 18 18.43 -18.78 -16.48
CA TRP A 18 17.37 -19.02 -15.50
C TRP A 18 17.34 -20.48 -15.04
N GLN A 19 17.79 -21.41 -15.89
CA GLN A 19 17.85 -22.85 -15.58
C GLN A 19 18.73 -23.15 -14.36
N ARG A 20 19.78 -22.35 -14.10
CA ARG A 20 20.62 -22.48 -12.89
C ARG A 20 19.91 -22.13 -11.58
N CYS A 21 18.83 -21.33 -11.65
CA CYS A 21 18.14 -20.80 -10.48
C CYS A 21 16.70 -21.34 -10.35
N VAL A 22 16.43 -22.52 -10.89
CA VAL A 22 15.13 -23.16 -10.77
C VAL A 22 14.94 -23.67 -9.34
N ALA A 23 14.12 -22.97 -8.56
CA ALA A 23 13.71 -23.42 -7.24
C ALA A 23 12.72 -24.59 -7.39
N THR A 24 13.17 -25.81 -7.06
CA THR A 24 12.30 -26.99 -7.06
C THR A 24 11.59 -27.14 -5.71
N TRP A 25 10.41 -27.78 -5.71
CA TRP A 25 9.60 -27.94 -4.50
C TRP A 25 9.63 -29.35 -3.91
N PHE A 26 10.55 -30.22 -4.35
CA PHE A 26 10.63 -31.62 -3.87
C PHE A 26 10.81 -31.74 -2.34
N ASN A 27 11.41 -30.75 -1.69
CA ASN A 27 11.66 -30.76 -0.24
C ASN A 27 10.52 -30.15 0.60
N GLN A 28 9.31 -30.00 0.03
CA GLN A 28 8.14 -29.41 0.69
C GLN A 28 7.65 -30.24 1.89
N LEU A 29 7.54 -31.57 1.73
CA LEU A 29 7.08 -32.50 2.77
C LEU A 29 8.05 -32.54 3.96
N ALA A 30 9.36 -32.61 3.69
CA ALA A 30 10.40 -32.65 4.74
C ALA A 30 10.41 -31.38 5.60
N ARG A 31 10.11 -30.20 5.03
CA ARG A 31 10.00 -28.95 5.79
C ARG A 31 8.79 -28.92 6.74
N LYS A 32 7.74 -29.70 6.47
CA LYS A 32 6.49 -29.72 7.26
C LYS A 32 6.59 -30.56 8.55
N ILE A 33 7.56 -31.48 8.66
CA ILE A 33 7.60 -32.53 9.71
C ILE A 33 8.51 -32.17 10.92
N ARG A 34 9.16 -31.00 10.93
CA ARG A 34 10.34 -30.70 11.78
C ARG A 34 10.14 -30.59 13.33
N ARG A 35 8.96 -30.83 13.91
CA ARG A 35 8.78 -30.67 15.37
C ARG A 35 8.57 -32.00 16.10
N LYS A 36 9.49 -32.34 17.01
CA LYS A 36 9.40 -33.51 17.90
C LYS A 36 8.60 -33.16 19.16
N PRO A 37 7.52 -33.90 19.50
CA PRO A 37 6.67 -33.62 20.66
C PRO A 37 7.25 -34.10 22.01
N SER A 38 8.32 -34.90 22.00
CA SER A 38 8.84 -35.60 23.20
C SER A 38 9.88 -34.82 24.02
N ALA A 39 10.31 -33.63 23.59
CA ALA A 39 11.34 -32.84 24.28
C ALA A 39 10.94 -31.36 24.36
N PRO A 40 10.06 -30.99 25.32
CA PRO A 40 9.62 -29.61 25.48
C PRO A 40 10.78 -28.70 25.89
N LYS A 41 10.90 -27.55 25.23
CA LYS A 41 11.94 -26.54 25.46
C LYS A 41 11.40 -25.39 26.32
N LYS A 42 12.32 -24.57 26.85
CA LYS A 42 11.99 -23.31 27.53
C LYS A 42 11.24 -22.39 26.57
N GLY A 43 9.94 -22.20 26.78
CA GLY A 43 9.02 -21.48 25.89
C GLY A 43 7.75 -22.27 25.51
N ASP A 44 7.71 -23.58 25.76
CA ASP A 44 6.52 -24.39 25.56
C ASP A 44 5.46 -24.14 26.64
N SER A 45 4.19 -24.31 26.26
CA SER A 45 3.04 -24.10 27.15
C SER A 45 2.89 -25.23 28.18
N SER A 46 2.27 -24.92 29.32
CA SER A 46 1.97 -25.93 30.35
C SER A 46 1.03 -27.03 29.84
N VAL A 47 1.12 -28.22 30.44
CA VAL A 47 0.32 -29.40 30.04
C VAL A 47 -1.18 -29.13 30.08
N ALA A 48 -1.66 -28.32 31.03
CA ALA A 48 -3.06 -27.92 31.12
C ALA A 48 -3.50 -27.06 29.91
N LYS A 49 -2.65 -26.13 29.46
CA LYS A 49 -2.93 -25.27 28.31
C LYS A 49 -2.86 -26.04 26.99
N LEU A 50 -2.01 -27.06 26.90
CA LEU A 50 -1.94 -27.96 25.74
C LEU A 50 -3.22 -28.78 25.55
N LYS A 51 -3.86 -29.24 26.64
CA LYS A 51 -5.12 -30.00 26.58
C LYS A 51 -6.32 -29.14 26.15
N LEU A 52 -6.31 -27.85 26.49
CA LEU A 52 -7.37 -26.89 26.13
C LEU A 52 -7.13 -26.22 24.77
N ALA A 53 -5.96 -26.42 24.15
CA ALA A 53 -5.62 -25.77 22.89
C ALA A 53 -6.44 -26.36 21.73
N ILE A 54 -7.30 -25.52 21.14
CA ILE A 54 -8.06 -25.83 19.92
C ILE A 54 -7.53 -24.94 18.80
N GLN A 55 -7.46 -25.48 17.57
CA GLN A 55 -7.13 -24.68 16.41
C GLN A 55 -8.23 -23.65 16.17
N LEU A 56 -7.88 -22.36 16.19
CA LEU A 56 -8.79 -21.31 15.73
C LEU A 56 -8.93 -21.44 14.20
N THR A 57 -10.15 -21.72 13.74
CA THR A 57 -10.46 -21.73 12.31
C THR A 57 -10.69 -20.29 11.86
N GLY A 58 -9.76 -19.74 11.10
CA GLY A 58 -9.81 -18.38 10.55
C GLY A 58 -8.69 -17.46 11.06
N PRO A 59 -8.71 -16.18 10.68
CA PRO A 59 -7.69 -15.21 11.09
C PRO A 59 -7.73 -14.98 12.61
N VAL A 60 -6.60 -15.17 13.28
CA VAL A 60 -6.46 -14.87 14.71
C VAL A 60 -6.59 -13.37 14.90
N MET A 61 -7.58 -12.94 15.69
CA MET A 61 -7.95 -11.53 15.89
C MET A 61 -8.18 -10.79 14.56
N PRO A 62 -9.32 -11.03 13.88
CA PRO A 62 -9.58 -10.40 12.61
C PRO A 62 -9.68 -8.89 12.78
N ILE A 63 -8.87 -8.17 12.01
CA ILE A 63 -8.93 -6.70 11.94
C ILE A 63 -10.27 -6.34 11.32
N ARG A 64 -11.07 -5.57 12.06
CA ARG A 64 -12.38 -5.09 11.61
C ARG A 64 -12.27 -3.62 11.26
N ASN A 65 -12.82 -3.24 10.12
CA ASN A 65 -12.96 -1.83 9.76
C ASN A 65 -14.12 -1.25 10.58
N ILE A 66 -13.78 -0.61 11.70
CA ILE A 66 -14.76 0.03 12.60
C ILE A 66 -14.91 1.48 12.15
N TYR A 67 -16.12 1.86 11.74
CA TYR A 67 -16.46 3.24 11.40
C TYR A 67 -17.26 3.87 12.55
N LYS A 68 -16.89 5.08 12.96
CA LYS A 68 -17.67 5.86 13.92
C LYS A 68 -18.88 6.44 13.20
N LYS A 69 -20.09 6.08 13.63
CA LYS A 69 -21.32 6.65 13.08
C LYS A 69 -21.54 8.04 13.68
N GLU A 70 -21.48 9.07 12.85
CA GLU A 70 -21.84 10.42 13.25
C GLU A 70 -23.37 10.54 13.38
N LYS A 71 -23.83 11.29 14.37
CA LYS A 71 -25.25 11.57 14.56
C LYS A 71 -25.70 12.62 13.55
N ALA A 72 -26.92 12.49 13.05
CA ALA A 72 -27.52 13.51 12.19
C ALA A 72 -27.52 14.86 12.92
N ARG A 73 -27.10 15.92 12.21
CA ARG A 73 -27.09 17.30 12.69
C ARG A 73 -27.83 18.18 11.70
N VAL A 74 -28.40 19.27 12.20
CA VAL A 74 -29.02 20.30 11.36
C VAL A 74 -27.90 20.99 10.57
N ILE A 75 -28.08 21.07 9.26
CA ILE A 75 -27.14 21.73 8.36
C ILE A 75 -27.28 23.24 8.56
N THR A 76 -26.26 23.88 9.16
CA THR A 76 -26.25 25.32 9.45
C THR A 76 -25.72 26.12 8.27
N GLU A 77 -24.42 26.40 8.24
CA GLU A 77 -23.75 27.33 7.29
C GLU A 77 -23.04 26.59 6.14
N GLU A 78 -22.90 25.27 6.24
CA GLU A 78 -22.23 24.40 5.26
C GLU A 78 -22.89 24.43 3.88
N LYS A 79 -24.14 24.89 3.78
CA LYS A 79 -24.87 25.04 2.50
C LYS A 79 -24.23 26.05 1.55
N ASN A 80 -23.53 27.04 2.09
CA ASN A 80 -22.89 28.09 1.29
C ASN A 80 -21.50 27.67 0.80
N PHE A 81 -20.98 26.53 1.26
CA PHE A 81 -19.67 26.04 0.86
C PHE A 81 -19.68 25.51 -0.58
N LYS A 82 -18.94 26.17 -1.47
CA LYS A 82 -18.80 25.76 -2.88
C LYS A 82 -17.76 24.66 -3.02
N ALA A 83 -18.12 23.42 -2.65
CA ALA A 83 -17.21 22.27 -2.65
C ALA A 83 -16.47 22.06 -3.99
N PHE A 84 -17.21 22.08 -5.10
CA PHE A 84 -16.63 21.88 -6.44
C PHE A 84 -15.58 22.94 -6.80
N ALA A 85 -15.91 24.22 -6.59
CA ALA A 85 -14.97 25.31 -6.84
C ALA A 85 -13.74 25.23 -5.92
N SER A 86 -13.93 24.83 -4.65
CA SER A 86 -12.81 24.68 -3.71
C SER A 86 -11.82 23.60 -4.15
N LEU A 87 -12.30 22.47 -4.67
CA LEU A 87 -11.45 21.39 -5.17
C LEU A 87 -10.67 21.83 -6.42
N HIS A 88 -11.35 22.47 -7.37
CA HIS A 88 -10.71 22.97 -8.58
C HIS A 88 -9.64 24.02 -8.28
N MET A 89 -9.93 24.97 -7.38
CA MET A 89 -8.96 25.98 -6.95
C MET A 89 -7.78 25.34 -6.20
N ALA A 90 -8.02 24.34 -5.34
CA ALA A 90 -6.95 23.62 -4.65
C ALA A 90 -6.01 22.91 -5.64
N CYS A 91 -6.55 22.24 -6.65
CA CYS A 91 -5.75 21.61 -7.71
C CYS A 91 -4.94 22.64 -8.50
N ALA A 92 -5.55 23.75 -8.89
CA ALA A 92 -4.85 24.82 -9.63
C ALA A 92 -3.74 25.45 -8.78
N ASN A 93 -3.99 25.71 -7.50
CA ASN A 93 -3.00 26.26 -6.58
C ASN A 93 -1.83 25.29 -6.37
N ALA A 94 -2.09 23.99 -6.21
CA ALA A 94 -1.04 22.97 -6.08
C ALA A 94 -0.16 22.87 -7.32
N TRP A 95 -0.76 23.00 -8.51
CA TRP A 95 -0.02 22.97 -9.78
C TRP A 95 0.77 24.26 -10.06
N LEU A 96 0.16 25.43 -9.81
CA LEU A 96 0.74 26.74 -10.16
C LEU A 96 1.65 27.33 -9.09
N PHE A 97 1.72 26.74 -7.89
CA PHE A 97 2.49 27.26 -6.76
C PHE A 97 3.92 27.66 -7.14
N GLY A 98 4.67 26.76 -7.79
CA GLY A 98 6.06 27.03 -8.17
C GLY A 98 6.19 28.14 -9.23
N ILE A 99 5.28 28.16 -10.21
CA ILE A 99 5.27 29.17 -11.28
C ILE A 99 4.97 30.55 -10.70
N TRP A 100 3.98 30.64 -9.80
CA TRP A 100 3.65 31.90 -9.13
C TRP A 100 4.75 32.37 -8.19
N ALA A 101 5.38 31.48 -7.42
CA ALA A 101 6.51 31.82 -6.57
C ALA A 101 7.69 32.36 -7.40
N LYS A 102 8.00 31.72 -8.54
CA LYS A 102 9.03 32.20 -9.47
C LYS A 102 8.69 33.58 -10.03
N ARG A 103 7.48 33.78 -10.56
CA ARG A 103 7.04 35.06 -11.12
C ARG A 103 7.04 36.18 -10.08
N ALA A 104 6.63 35.89 -8.85
CA ALA A 104 6.66 36.86 -7.76
C ALA A 104 8.09 37.31 -7.43
N LYS A 105 9.05 36.37 -7.42
CA LYS A 105 10.47 36.69 -7.20
C LYS A 105 11.04 37.54 -8.35
N GLU A 106 10.79 37.15 -9.60
CA GLU A 106 11.25 37.89 -10.78
C GLU A 106 10.66 39.31 -10.84
N ALA A 107 9.38 39.49 -10.51
CA ALA A 107 8.75 40.80 -10.44
C ALA A 107 9.39 41.69 -9.36
N ALA A 108 9.68 41.13 -8.18
CA ALA A 108 10.35 41.86 -7.11
C ALA A 108 11.79 42.29 -7.49
N GLU A 109 12.53 41.44 -8.20
CA GLU A 109 13.87 41.77 -8.71
C GLU A 109 13.81 42.91 -9.74
N GLN A 110 12.84 42.89 -10.67
CA GLN A 110 12.61 43.96 -11.64
C GLN A 110 12.20 45.29 -10.98
N ASP A 111 11.36 45.26 -9.95
CA ASP A 111 10.96 46.47 -9.23
C ASP A 111 12.12 47.08 -8.43
N VAL A 112 13.07 46.26 -7.95
CA VAL A 112 14.31 46.74 -7.33
C VAL A 112 15.22 47.38 -8.38
N GLU A 113 15.33 46.78 -9.56
CA GLU A 113 16.15 47.31 -10.65
C GLU A 113 15.59 48.62 -11.21
N ARG A 114 14.26 48.76 -11.34
CA ARG A 114 13.59 50.01 -11.76
C ARG A 114 13.74 51.17 -10.76
N LYS A 115 14.02 50.87 -9.49
CA LYS A 115 14.20 51.86 -8.42
C LYS A 115 15.67 52.26 -8.21
N LYS A 116 16.60 51.56 -8.85
CA LYS A 116 18.00 51.98 -8.95
C LYS A 116 18.17 52.97 -10.09
#